data_AF-A0A1Q8CWQ0-F1
#
_entry.id   AF-A0A1Q8CWQ0-F1
#
_cell.length_a   1.000
_cell.length_b   1.000
_cell.length_c   1.000
_cell.angle_alpha   90.00
_cell.angle_beta   90.00
_cell.angle_gamma   90.00
#
_symmetry.space_group_name_H-M   'P 1'
#
loop_
_entity.id
_entity.type
_entity.pdbx_description
1 polymer ?
#
loop_
_entity_poly.entity_id
_entity_poly.type
_entity_poly.pdbx_seq_one_letter_code
_entity_poly.pdbx_strand_id
1 'polypeptide(L)'
;MTSDAAPRTTAERADEHLDDVLAAPAAPPPAGADDASEHSAERSPVRARTERPSTTLAAAGDLLRALAAPVRIAIVLELREHDRCVHELVEALAVAQPLISQHLRVLKSAGVVHGERHGREVVYSLVDEHLAHIVVDAVAHVEEGHR
;
A
#
# COMPACT_ATOMS: atom_id res chain seq x y z
N MET A 1 -57.24 25.66 -15.17
CA MET A 1 -56.87 26.37 -16.42
C MET A 1 -55.41 26.74 -16.29
N THR A 2 -54.43 26.25 -17.02
CA THR A 2 -54.29 25.34 -18.18
C THR A 2 -52.79 24.96 -18.15
N SER A 3 -52.42 23.70 -18.41
CA SER A 3 -51.68 23.27 -19.62
C SER A 3 -50.41 24.11 -19.90
N ASP A 4 -49.26 23.56 -20.24
CA ASP A 4 -49.02 22.44 -21.15
C ASP A 4 -47.49 22.23 -21.18
N ALA A 5 -47.00 20.99 -21.07
CA ALA A 5 -46.42 20.21 -22.17
C ALA A 5 -44.97 20.57 -22.57
N ALA A 6 -44.18 19.49 -22.62
CA ALA A 6 -42.78 19.41 -23.06
C ALA A 6 -42.56 19.80 -24.52
N PRO A 7 -41.30 19.73 -24.99
CA PRO A 7 -41.09 18.84 -26.12
C PRO A 7 -39.97 17.79 -25.92
N ARG A 8 -40.24 16.65 -26.55
CA ARG A 8 -39.33 15.55 -26.90
C ARG A 8 -38.39 16.00 -28.02
N THR A 9 -37.27 15.29 -28.22
CA THR A 9 -36.66 14.89 -29.53
C THR A 9 -35.35 14.13 -29.20
N THR A 10 -35.25 12.79 -29.25
CA THR A 10 -35.02 11.86 -30.38
C THR A 10 -33.92 12.24 -31.38
N ALA A 11 -32.88 11.41 -31.44
CA ALA A 11 -32.11 10.95 -32.62
C ALA A 11 -30.63 10.74 -32.22
N GLU A 12 -29.84 9.79 -32.72
CA GLU A 12 -30.04 8.63 -33.59
C GLU A 12 -28.61 8.03 -33.80
N ARG A 13 -28.53 6.69 -33.79
CA ARG A 13 -27.58 5.79 -34.50
C ARG A 13 -26.06 6.06 -34.52
N ALA A 14 -25.33 5.06 -34.01
CA ALA A 14 -24.24 4.33 -34.66
C ALA A 14 -23.98 3.08 -33.78
N ASP A 15 -23.69 1.88 -34.24
CA ASP A 15 -23.49 1.29 -35.56
C ASP A 15 -23.65 -0.23 -35.31
N GLU A 16 -24.46 -0.90 -36.12
CA GLU A 16 -24.43 -2.36 -36.25
C GLU A 16 -23.35 -2.71 -37.26
N HIS A 17 -22.35 -3.52 -36.91
CA HIS A 17 -21.87 -4.58 -37.80
C HIS A 17 -21.04 -5.64 -37.08
N LEU A 18 -21.70 -6.79 -36.93
CA LEU A 18 -21.25 -8.16 -37.22
C LEU A 18 -20.08 -8.79 -36.43
N ASP A 19 -20.47 -9.70 -35.54
CA ASP A 19 -20.15 -11.14 -35.55
C ASP A 19 -19.00 -11.59 -36.46
N ASP A 20 -18.02 -12.32 -35.90
CA ASP A 20 -17.99 -13.78 -36.07
C ASP A 20 -16.95 -14.43 -35.13
N VAL A 21 -17.49 -15.13 -34.12
CA VAL A 21 -17.23 -16.54 -33.75
C VAL A 21 -15.84 -17.13 -34.08
N LEU A 22 -15.14 -17.62 -33.06
CA LEU A 22 -14.56 -18.97 -33.08
C LEU A 22 -14.35 -19.50 -31.65
N ALA A 23 -15.25 -20.41 -31.29
CA ALA A 23 -15.24 -21.18 -30.08
C ALA A 23 -14.06 -22.17 -30.04
N ALA A 24 -13.39 -22.25 -28.88
CA ALA A 24 -12.66 -23.45 -28.47
C ALA A 24 -13.67 -24.60 -28.21
N PRO A 25 -13.31 -25.90 -28.29
CA PRO A 25 -12.47 -26.49 -27.23
C PRO A 25 -11.67 -27.77 -27.58
N ALA A 26 -10.81 -28.12 -26.60
CA ALA A 26 -10.43 -29.46 -26.17
C ALA A 26 -9.53 -30.36 -27.05
N ALA A 27 -8.35 -30.65 -26.50
CA ALA A 27 -7.46 -31.76 -26.88
C ALA A 27 -8.01 -33.13 -26.44
N PRO A 28 -7.50 -34.21 -27.05
CA PRO A 28 -7.33 -35.49 -26.34
C PRO A 28 -5.90 -36.09 -26.61
N PRO A 29 -5.54 -37.31 -26.14
CA PRO A 29 -4.46 -37.58 -25.15
C PRO A 29 -3.19 -38.23 -25.77
N PRO A 30 -2.16 -38.63 -24.97
CA PRO A 30 -0.79 -38.84 -25.44
C PRO A 30 -0.50 -40.26 -25.94
N ALA A 31 0.50 -40.37 -26.82
CA ALA A 31 1.19 -41.61 -27.15
C ALA A 31 2.60 -41.58 -26.51
N GLY A 32 2.93 -42.61 -25.73
CA GLY A 32 4.31 -42.93 -25.33
C GLY A 32 5.13 -43.40 -26.54
N ALA A 33 6.40 -43.75 -26.45
CA ALA A 33 7.42 -43.76 -25.41
C ALA A 33 8.77 -43.91 -26.16
N ASP A 34 9.87 -43.70 -25.44
CA ASP A 34 11.23 -44.13 -25.77
C ASP A 34 12.03 -43.28 -26.78
N ASP A 35 12.83 -42.35 -26.25
CA ASP A 35 14.28 -42.59 -26.31
C ASP A 35 14.99 -41.94 -25.11
N ALA A 36 15.93 -42.69 -24.56
CA ALA A 36 16.66 -42.40 -23.34
C ALA A 36 17.80 -41.42 -23.62
N SER A 37 17.94 -40.41 -22.76
CA SER A 37 19.28 -39.91 -22.43
C SER A 37 19.30 -39.38 -21.01
N GLU A 38 19.83 -40.23 -20.14
CA GLU A 38 20.24 -39.91 -18.79
C GLU A 38 21.23 -38.74 -18.83
N HIS A 39 20.87 -37.62 -18.20
CA HIS A 39 21.85 -36.74 -17.58
C HIS A 39 21.41 -36.53 -16.14
N SER A 40 21.86 -37.46 -15.29
CA SER A 40 22.13 -37.20 -13.90
C SER A 40 23.03 -35.98 -13.80
N ALA A 41 22.44 -34.85 -13.46
CA ALA A 41 23.10 -33.79 -12.75
C ALA A 41 22.06 -33.23 -11.79
N GLU A 42 22.21 -33.65 -10.54
CA GLU A 42 21.57 -33.11 -9.35
C GLU A 42 21.51 -31.59 -9.46
N ARG A 43 20.39 -31.05 -9.96
CA ARG A 43 20.08 -29.64 -9.76
C ARG A 43 19.62 -29.55 -8.33
N SER A 44 20.62 -29.35 -7.47
CA SER A 44 20.59 -28.67 -6.18
C SER A 44 19.20 -28.12 -5.87
N PRO A 45 18.58 -28.40 -4.71
CA PRO A 45 17.36 -27.70 -4.34
C PRO A 45 17.72 -26.22 -4.36
N VAL A 46 17.25 -25.52 -5.39
CA VAL A 46 17.41 -24.08 -5.52
C VAL A 46 16.70 -23.56 -4.29
N ARG A 47 17.53 -23.12 -3.33
CA ARG A 47 17.20 -22.61 -2.01
C ARG A 47 15.74 -22.22 -1.97
N ALA A 48 14.95 -22.92 -1.16
CA ALA A 48 13.55 -22.59 -0.90
C ALA A 48 13.43 -21.06 -0.81
N ARG A 49 13.03 -20.43 -1.92
CA ARG A 49 12.75 -19.01 -1.98
C ARG A 49 11.64 -18.89 -0.97
N THR A 50 11.93 -18.30 0.17
CA THR A 50 10.93 -18.20 1.23
C THR A 50 9.79 -17.36 0.67
N GLU A 51 8.78 -18.03 0.11
CA GLU A 51 7.62 -17.39 -0.48
C GLU A 51 6.92 -16.69 0.68
N ARG A 52 7.12 -15.38 0.82
CA ARG A 52 6.44 -14.63 1.86
C ARG A 52 4.93 -14.80 1.62
N PRO A 53 4.14 -15.12 2.64
CA PRO A 53 2.70 -15.21 2.50
C PRO A 53 2.14 -13.92 1.90
N SER A 54 1.18 -14.04 0.98
CA SER A 54 0.52 -12.87 0.36
C SER A 54 -0.10 -11.94 1.41
N THR A 55 -0.57 -12.48 2.53
CA THR A 55 -1.09 -11.74 3.68
C THR A 55 -0.03 -10.84 4.33
N THR A 56 1.21 -11.31 4.43
CA THR A 56 2.34 -10.50 4.94
C THR A 56 2.65 -9.35 3.99
N LEU A 57 2.62 -9.59 2.68
CA LEU A 57 2.83 -8.53 1.68
C LEU A 57 1.70 -7.49 1.68
N ALA A 58 0.45 -7.93 1.85
CA ALA A 58 -0.69 -7.04 1.98
C ALA A 58 -0.56 -6.15 3.24
N ALA A 59 -0.24 -6.74 4.40
CA ALA A 59 -0.02 -6.00 5.64
C ALA A 59 1.14 -4.99 5.52
N ALA A 60 2.23 -5.37 4.86
CA ALA A 60 3.32 -4.44 4.57
C ALA A 60 2.86 -3.30 3.65
N GLY A 61 2.02 -3.58 2.65
CA GLY A 61 1.42 -2.55 1.79
C GLY A 61 0.54 -1.56 2.56
N ASP A 62 -0.25 -2.05 3.51
CA ASP A 62 -1.08 -1.20 4.37
C ASP A 62 -0.25 -0.32 5.31
N LEU A 63 0.83 -0.89 5.88
CA LEU A 63 1.80 -0.13 6.67
C LEU A 63 2.45 0.99 5.84
N LEU A 64 2.96 0.66 4.65
CA LEU A 64 3.59 1.65 3.77
C LEU A 64 2.60 2.74 3.35
N ARG A 65 1.34 2.36 3.08
CA ARG A 65 0.27 3.33 2.80
C ARG A 65 0.00 4.24 3.98
N ALA A 66 0.01 3.70 5.20
CA ALA A 66 -0.12 4.49 6.42
C ALA A 66 1.08 5.42 6.64
N LEU A 67 2.27 5.14 6.12
CA LEU A 67 3.42 6.04 6.19
C LEU A 67 3.44 7.09 5.07
N ALA A 68 2.85 6.80 3.90
CA ALA A 68 2.91 7.63 2.69
C ALA A 68 2.11 8.96 2.75
N ALA A 69 2.44 9.84 3.70
CA ALA A 69 2.08 11.25 3.67
C ALA A 69 3.18 12.09 4.32
N PRO A 70 3.48 13.30 3.79
CA PRO A 70 4.59 14.13 4.27
C PRO A 70 4.56 14.40 5.78
N VAL A 71 3.40 14.78 6.33
CA VAL A 71 3.28 15.08 7.77
C VAL A 71 3.47 13.81 8.62
N ARG A 72 3.08 12.63 8.13
CA ARG A 72 3.28 11.36 8.86
C ARG A 72 4.75 10.93 8.86
N ILE A 73 5.43 11.13 7.73
CA ILE A 73 6.89 10.98 7.64
C ILE A 73 7.57 11.90 8.64
N ALA A 74 7.19 13.18 8.68
CA ALA A 74 7.75 14.15 9.62
C ALA A 74 7.50 13.76 11.09
N ILE A 75 6.27 13.32 11.43
CA ILE A 75 5.97 12.81 12.79
C ILE A 75 6.86 11.63 13.16
N VAL A 76 7.07 10.67 12.25
CA VAL A 76 7.93 9.51 12.54
C VAL A 76 9.38 9.94 12.76
N LEU A 77 9.88 10.91 11.99
CA LEU A 77 11.23 11.47 12.19
C LEU A 77 11.36 12.18 13.54
N GLU A 78 10.36 12.94 13.97
CA GLU A 78 10.33 13.58 15.28
C GLU A 78 10.31 12.54 16.42
N LEU A 79 9.45 11.52 16.31
CA LEU A 79 9.29 10.48 17.33
C LEU A 79 10.46 9.49 17.38
N ARG A 80 11.27 9.44 16.32
CA ARG A 80 12.54 8.70 16.32
C ARG A 80 13.56 9.36 17.26
N GLU A 81 13.54 10.68 17.37
CA GLU A 81 14.48 11.38 18.25
C GLU A 81 14.05 11.23 19.70
N HIS A 82 12.81 11.60 20.01
CA HIS A 82 12.27 11.58 21.38
C HIS A 82 10.76 11.31 21.35
N ASP A 83 10.25 10.70 22.41
CA ASP A 83 8.82 10.61 22.64
C ASP A 83 8.21 12.01 22.82
N ARG A 84 7.10 12.29 22.15
CA ARG A 84 6.46 13.63 22.15
C ARG A 84 4.97 13.53 22.35
N CYS A 85 4.39 14.50 23.06
CA CYS A 85 2.96 14.69 23.10
C CYS A 85 2.48 15.54 21.90
N VAL A 86 1.15 15.72 21.80
CA VAL A 86 0.54 16.39 20.64
C VAL A 86 0.99 17.85 20.50
N HIS A 87 1.13 18.60 21.60
CA HIS A 87 1.51 20.02 21.52
C HIS A 87 2.97 20.19 21.07
N GLU A 88 3.88 19.34 21.55
CA GLU A 88 5.28 19.33 21.10
C GLU A 88 5.40 19.03 19.61
N LEU A 89 4.60 18.10 19.06
CA LEU A 89 4.57 17.82 17.62
C LEU A 89 3.99 18.99 16.80
N VAL A 90 3.01 19.70 17.35
CA VAL A 90 2.46 20.92 16.72
C VAL A 90 3.52 22.02 16.64
N GLU A 91 4.28 22.21 17.72
CA GLU A 91 5.36 23.19 17.78
C GLU A 91 6.51 22.82 16.85
N ALA A 92 6.98 21.57 16.89
CA ALA A 92 8.08 21.09 16.06
C ALA A 92 7.78 21.16 14.56
N LEU A 93 6.57 20.76 14.16
CA LEU A 93 6.19 20.65 12.74
C LEU A 93 5.50 21.90 12.19
N ALA A 94 5.14 22.86 13.05
CA ALA A 94 4.32 24.03 12.70
C ALA A 94 3.01 23.66 11.97
N VAL A 95 2.43 22.51 12.30
CA VAL A 95 1.17 21.99 11.74
C VAL A 95 0.06 22.08 12.77
N ALA A 96 -1.14 22.50 12.35
CA ALA A 96 -2.28 22.65 13.24
C ALA A 96 -2.64 21.35 14.00
N GLN A 97 -2.96 21.51 15.29
CA GLN A 97 -3.26 20.41 16.20
C GLN A 97 -4.32 19.40 15.72
N PRO A 98 -5.46 19.83 15.09
CA PRO A 98 -6.45 18.88 14.58
C PRO A 98 -5.86 17.95 13.51
N LEU A 99 -4.95 18.46 12.68
CA LEU A 99 -4.31 17.69 11.61
C LEU A 99 -3.26 16.72 12.19
N ILE A 100 -2.43 17.17 13.14
CA ILE A 100 -1.51 16.27 13.88
C ILE A 100 -2.29 15.13 14.55
N SER A 101 -3.39 15.45 15.24
CA SER A 101 -4.22 14.45 15.92
C SER A 101 -4.83 13.44 14.94
N GLN A 102 -5.25 13.89 13.75
CA GLN A 102 -5.73 13.02 12.69
C GLN A 102 -4.62 12.08 12.19
N HIS A 103 -3.42 12.61 11.95
CA HIS A 103 -2.27 11.81 11.51
C HIS A 103 -1.85 10.78 12.56
N LEU A 104 -1.77 11.16 13.83
CA LEU A 104 -1.49 10.25 14.95
C LEU A 104 -2.54 9.14 15.06
N ARG A 105 -3.82 9.44 14.80
CA ARG A 105 -4.87 8.40 14.78
C ARG A 105 -4.61 7.36 13.68
N VAL A 106 -4.27 7.81 12.47
CA VAL A 106 -3.93 6.91 11.35
C VAL A 106 -2.71 6.07 11.69
N LEU A 107 -1.62 6.69 12.14
CA LEU A 107 -0.39 6.00 12.53
C LEU A 107 -0.62 4.99 13.65
N LYS A 108 -1.41 5.35 14.66
CA LYS A 108 -1.77 4.45 15.77
C LYS A 108 -2.60 3.27 15.27
N SER A 109 -3.57 3.50 14.38
CA SER A 109 -4.38 2.42 13.81
C SER A 109 -3.59 1.45 12.94
N ALA A 110 -2.51 1.92 12.33
CA ALA A 110 -1.59 1.10 11.53
C ALA A 110 -0.48 0.44 12.36
N GLY A 111 -0.47 0.63 13.69
CA GLY A 111 0.56 0.07 14.57
C GLY A 111 1.94 0.72 14.42
N VAL A 112 2.02 1.95 13.91
CA VAL A 112 3.30 2.67 13.77
C VAL A 112 3.70 3.35 15.07
N VAL A 113 2.72 3.90 15.78
CA VAL A 113 2.96 4.63 17.05
C VAL A 113 2.14 4.03 18.18
N HIS A 114 2.73 4.02 19.36
CA HIS A 114 2.02 3.85 20.61
C HIS A 114 1.67 5.22 21.20
N GLY A 115 0.63 5.27 22.04
CA GLY A 115 0.28 6.49 22.76
C GLY A 115 -0.12 6.14 24.18
N GLU A 116 0.69 6.60 25.14
CA GLU A 116 0.52 6.36 26.57
C GLU A 116 0.05 7.63 27.28
N ARG A 117 -0.86 7.49 28.24
CA ARG A 117 -1.42 8.63 28.95
C ARG A 117 -0.56 9.00 30.14
N HIS A 118 0.09 10.16 30.08
CA HIS A 118 0.85 10.75 31.18
C HIS A 118 0.08 11.94 31.77
N GLY A 119 -0.65 11.69 32.86
CA GLY A 119 -1.46 12.71 33.52
C GLY A 119 -2.61 13.21 32.63
N ARG A 120 -2.51 14.46 32.16
CA ARG A 120 -3.54 15.09 31.33
C ARG A 120 -3.29 14.92 29.83
N GLU A 121 -2.11 14.46 29.46
CA GLU A 121 -1.65 14.40 28.07
C GLU A 121 -1.39 12.96 27.63
N VAL A 122 -1.31 12.78 26.31
CA VAL A 122 -0.90 11.51 25.69
C VAL A 122 0.44 11.75 25.05
N VAL A 123 1.44 10.98 25.47
CA VAL A 123 2.78 10.94 24.89
C VAL A 123 2.81 9.84 23.86
N TYR A 124 3.36 10.12 22.69
CA TYR A 124 3.47 9.18 21.58
C TYR A 124 4.93 8.77 21.40
N SER A 125 5.11 7.51 21.04
CA SER A 125 6.40 6.87 20.77
C SER A 125 6.27 5.94 19.56
N LEU A 126 7.37 5.65 18.86
CA LEU A 126 7.37 4.62 17.83
C LEU A 126 7.21 3.24 18.48
N VAL A 127 6.47 2.34 17.81
CA VAL A 127 6.30 0.97 18.30
C VAL A 127 7.63 0.21 18.32
N ASP A 128 8.47 0.43 17.30
CA ASP A 128 9.82 -0.12 17.20
C ASP A 128 10.72 0.72 16.28
N GLU A 129 12.03 0.48 16.35
CA GLU A 129 13.04 1.20 15.56
C GLU A 129 13.02 0.83 14.07
N HIS A 130 12.49 -0.34 13.68
CA HIS A 130 12.44 -0.72 12.27
C HIS A 130 11.53 0.20 11.46
N LEU A 131 10.49 0.76 12.08
CA LEU A 131 9.60 1.75 11.47
C LEU A 131 10.34 3.06 11.13
N ALA A 132 11.21 3.52 12.03
CA ALA A 132 12.06 4.66 11.79
C ALA A 132 13.00 4.41 10.60
N HIS A 133 13.64 3.23 10.55
CA HIS A 133 14.55 2.87 9.46
C HIS A 133 13.87 2.90 8.08
N ILE A 134 12.64 2.38 7.95
CA ILE A 134 11.88 2.43 6.69
C ILE A 134 11.73 3.87 6.19
N VAL A 135 11.43 4.80 7.09
CA VAL A 135 11.24 6.21 6.74
C VAL A 135 12.57 6.89 6.41
N VAL A 136 13.61 6.64 7.21
CA VAL A 136 14.95 7.20 6.98
C VAL A 136 15.52 6.73 5.65
N ASP A 137 15.44 5.43 5.35
CA ASP A 137 15.90 4.86 4.08
C ASP A 137 15.15 5.46 2.89
N ALA A 138 13.83 5.65 3.01
CA ALA A 138 13.02 6.27 1.96
C ALA A 138 13.42 7.73 1.70
N VAL A 139 13.70 8.52 2.75
CA VAL A 139 14.16 9.91 2.61
C VAL A 139 15.55 9.95 1.98
N ALA A 140 16.50 9.16 2.50
CA ALA A 140 17.87 9.10 1.99
C ALA A 140 17.91 8.69 0.51
N HIS A 141 17.12 7.68 0.11
CA HIS A 141 17.05 7.24 -1.29
C HIS A 141 16.58 8.35 -2.24
N VAL A 142 15.62 9.17 -1.80
CA VAL A 142 15.13 10.32 -2.57
C VAL A 142 16.20 11.42 -2.64
N GLU A 143 16.95 11.66 -1.57
CA GLU A 143 18.05 12.65 -1.56
C GLU A 143 19.24 12.23 -2.45
N GLU A 144 19.55 10.93 -2.51
CA GLU A 144 20.58 10.37 -3.40
C GLU A 144 20.21 10.50 -4.87
N GLY A 145 18.96 10.18 -5.22
CA GLY A 145 18.47 10.25 -6.61
C GLY A 145 18.34 11.67 -7.16
N HIS A 146 18.43 12.70 -6.30
CA HIS A 146 18.43 14.12 -6.69
C HIS A 146 19.84 14.75 -6.80
N ARG A 147 20.93 13.99 -6.58
CA ARG A 147 22.31 14.43 -6.83
C ARG A 147 22.79 14.05 -8.23
#